data_AF-A0A817J3I5-F1
#
_entry.id   AF-A0A817J3I5-F1
#
_cell.length_a   1.000
_cell.length_b   1.000
_cell.length_c   1.000
_cell.angle_alpha   90.00
_cell.angle_beta   90.00
_cell.angle_gamma   90.00
#
_symmetry.space_group_name_H-M   'P 1'
#
loop_
_entity.id
_entity.type
_entity.pdbx_description
1 polymer ?
#
loop_
_entity_poly.entity_id
_entity_poly.type
_entity_poly.pdbx_seq_one_letter_code
_entity_poly.pdbx_strand_id
1 'polypeptide(L)'
;MTNNALPIYNRTLAWMKLVYGPILSSNISSGRIIMGGLSVGFNDFSQGWGGCQQRTIPRHPDLIRAQLDYFASHSIRRLFVYTWDDWTEGSQFEPDVTNGVQYLLLLRQSIASFYGETQNINGDNKLVSRWMNYPQLRNCTHINVISVPTIDISCPTTITSN
;
A
#
# COMPACT_ATOMS: atom_id res chain seq x y z
N MET A 1 24.94 10.31 10.07
CA MET A 1 23.78 9.54 9.58
C MET A 1 22.68 10.54 9.22
N THR A 2 22.48 10.78 7.91
CA THR A 2 21.58 11.82 7.41
C THR A 2 20.12 11.32 7.37
N ASN A 3 19.21 12.13 7.90
CA ASN A 3 17.75 11.93 8.08
C ASN A 3 16.95 11.68 6.78
N ASN A 4 17.23 10.62 6.03
CA ASN A 4 16.48 10.29 4.80
C ASN A 4 15.21 9.42 5.04
N ALA A 5 14.81 9.20 6.30
CA ALA A 5 13.71 8.29 6.67
C ALA A 5 12.34 8.98 6.92
N LEU A 6 12.20 10.29 6.72
CA LEU A 6 10.94 11.04 6.93
C LEU A 6 10.10 11.43 5.68
N PRO A 7 10.51 11.24 4.41
CA PRO A 7 9.68 11.70 3.28
C PRO A 7 8.34 10.97 3.13
N ILE A 8 8.29 9.64 3.21
CA ILE A 8 7.08 8.88 2.88
C ILE A 8 6.00 9.05 3.95
N TYR A 9 6.37 8.98 5.23
CA TYR A 9 5.42 9.17 6.34
C TYR A 9 4.68 10.52 6.23
N ASN A 10 5.42 11.62 6.11
CA ASN A 10 4.84 12.96 6.03
C ASN A 10 4.04 13.18 4.74
N ARG A 11 4.53 12.66 3.59
CA ARG A 11 3.79 12.70 2.32
C ARG A 11 2.48 11.92 2.43
N THR A 12 2.49 10.79 3.13
CA THR A 12 1.30 9.99 3.37
C THR A 12 0.30 10.77 4.22
N LEU A 13 0.71 11.35 5.35
CA LEU A 13 -0.19 12.17 6.17
C LEU A 13 -0.78 13.35 5.37
N ALA A 14 0.01 14.01 4.52
CA ALA A 14 -0.47 15.08 3.66
C ALA A 14 -1.53 14.58 2.66
N TRP A 15 -1.28 13.42 2.02
CA TRP A 15 -2.24 12.79 1.12
C TRP A 15 -3.53 12.37 1.85
N MET A 16 -3.41 11.76 3.04
CA MET A 16 -4.56 11.39 3.88
C MET A 16 -5.41 12.61 4.21
N LYS A 17 -4.78 13.74 4.55
CA LYS A 17 -5.49 15.01 4.81
C LYS A 17 -6.23 15.51 3.56
N LEU A 18 -5.65 15.36 2.37
CA LEU A 18 -6.31 15.75 1.12
C LEU A 18 -7.53 14.86 0.81
N VAL A 19 -7.43 13.54 1.03
CA VAL A 19 -8.49 12.59 0.72
C VAL A 19 -9.60 12.57 1.78
N TYR A 20 -9.23 12.45 3.05
CA TYR A 20 -10.18 12.33 4.16
C TYR A 20 -10.63 13.70 4.70
N GLY A 21 -9.82 14.76 4.57
CA GLY A 21 -10.14 16.08 5.12
C GLY A 21 -11.51 16.62 4.68
N PRO A 22 -11.86 16.62 3.39
CA PRO A 22 -13.19 17.02 2.94
C PRO A 22 -14.31 16.18 3.56
N ILE A 23 -14.13 14.87 3.65
CA ILE A 23 -15.11 13.93 4.23
C ILE A 23 -15.30 14.23 5.72
N LEU A 24 -14.21 14.38 6.47
CA LEU A 24 -14.22 14.58 7.92
C LEU A 24 -14.67 15.99 8.33
N SER A 25 -14.46 16.99 7.47
CA SER A 25 -14.87 18.38 7.72
C SER A 25 -16.29 18.68 7.27
N SER A 26 -16.81 17.94 6.29
CA SER A 26 -18.18 18.10 5.86
C SER A 26 -19.15 17.69 6.96
N ASN A 27 -20.26 18.43 7.08
CA ASN A 27 -21.36 18.14 8.00
C ASN A 27 -22.17 16.93 7.51
N ILE A 28 -21.47 15.83 7.20
CA ILE A 28 -22.05 14.57 6.75
C ILE A 28 -22.94 14.10 7.88
N SER A 29 -24.23 14.22 7.62
CA SER A 29 -25.35 13.78 8.45
C SER A 29 -25.06 12.48 9.19
N SER A 30 -25.58 12.39 10.43
CA SER A 30 -25.59 11.18 11.23
C SER A 30 -25.97 9.93 10.40
N GLY A 31 -25.27 8.81 10.65
CA GLY A 31 -25.58 7.51 10.05
C GLY A 31 -24.62 7.01 8.97
N ARG A 32 -23.53 7.71 8.65
CA ARG A 32 -22.50 7.18 7.74
C ARG A 32 -21.36 6.48 8.48
N ILE A 33 -20.85 5.41 7.87
CA ILE A 33 -19.65 4.71 8.34
C ILE A 33 -18.47 5.19 7.52
N ILE A 34 -17.43 5.69 8.19
CA ILE A 34 -16.15 6.03 7.56
C ILE A 34 -15.17 4.89 7.82
N MET A 35 -14.56 4.37 6.75
CA MET A 35 -13.54 3.34 6.83
C MET A 35 -12.19 3.90 6.39
N GLY A 36 -11.15 3.55 7.13
CA GLY A 36 -9.76 3.83 6.82
C GLY A 36 -9.21 2.81 5.83
N GLY A 37 -8.88 3.26 4.63
CA GLY A 37 -8.30 2.42 3.59
C GLY A 37 -6.81 2.21 3.79
N LEU A 38 -6.37 0.97 3.89
CA LEU A 38 -4.98 0.58 4.07
C LEU A 38 -4.39 0.05 2.76
N SER A 39 -3.21 0.53 2.39
CA SER A 39 -2.44 -0.02 1.28
C SER A 39 -0.95 -0.02 1.62
N VAL A 40 -0.22 -1.01 1.09
CA VAL A 40 1.25 -1.07 1.20
C VAL A 40 1.97 -0.29 0.14
N GLY A 41 1.30 0.08 -0.96
CA GLY A 41 1.89 0.77 -2.10
C GLY A 41 0.90 0.89 -3.24
N PHE A 42 1.33 1.47 -4.36
CA PHE A 42 0.56 1.55 -5.59
C PHE A 42 1.52 1.78 -6.75
N ASN A 43 1.36 1.05 -7.84
CA ASN A 43 2.11 1.22 -9.06
C ASN A 43 1.30 0.69 -10.26
N ASP A 44 0.64 1.60 -10.97
CA ASP A 44 -0.13 1.29 -12.18
C ASP A 44 0.65 1.54 -13.48
N PHE A 45 1.97 1.73 -13.39
CA PHE A 45 2.82 2.12 -14.51
C PHE A 45 2.65 1.23 -15.74
N SER A 46 2.35 -0.07 -15.56
CA SER A 46 2.20 -1.01 -16.67
C SER A 46 0.86 -0.94 -17.39
N GLN A 47 -0.13 -0.19 -16.89
CA GLN A 47 -1.52 -0.29 -17.37
C GLN A 47 -2.00 0.92 -18.18
N GLY A 48 -1.31 2.07 -18.15
CA GLY A 48 -1.71 3.27 -18.89
C GLY A 48 -3.06 3.89 -18.49
N TRP A 49 -3.77 3.30 -17.52
CA TRP A 49 -5.08 3.75 -17.04
C TRP A 49 -5.00 5.04 -16.20
N GLY A 50 -3.81 5.43 -15.74
CA GLY A 50 -3.57 6.67 -15.01
C GLY A 50 -3.69 7.96 -15.84
N GLY A 51 -4.31 7.90 -17.03
CA GLY A 51 -4.45 9.07 -17.90
C GLY A 51 -3.12 9.71 -18.22
N CYS A 52 -2.10 8.88 -18.54
CA CYS A 52 -0.74 9.32 -18.81
C CYS A 52 0.03 9.94 -17.63
N GLN A 53 -0.48 9.80 -16.41
CA GLN A 53 0.24 10.17 -15.20
C GLN A 53 0.72 8.92 -14.51
N GLN A 54 2.03 8.84 -14.29
CA GLN A 54 2.61 7.79 -13.46
C GLN A 54 2.13 7.98 -12.01
N ARG A 55 1.36 7.02 -11.48
CA ARG A 55 0.96 6.99 -10.08
C ARG A 55 1.78 5.92 -9.38
N THR A 56 2.86 6.34 -8.73
CA THR A 56 3.72 5.43 -7.98
C THR A 56 3.82 5.86 -6.52
N ILE A 57 3.38 4.97 -5.63
CA ILE A 57 3.61 5.00 -4.20
C ILE A 57 4.46 3.76 -3.89
N PRO A 58 5.76 3.92 -3.56
CA PRO A 58 6.62 2.77 -3.31
C PRO A 58 6.12 1.98 -2.10
N ARG A 59 6.32 0.65 -2.13
CA ARG A 59 6.03 -0.17 -0.96
C ARG A 59 6.94 0.22 0.18
N HIS A 60 6.37 0.62 1.32
CA HIS A 60 7.16 1.12 2.45
C HIS A 60 6.43 0.96 3.80
N PRO A 61 7.12 0.53 4.87
CA PRO A 61 6.49 0.36 6.19
C PRO A 61 5.82 1.62 6.74
N ASP A 62 6.45 2.78 6.54
CA ASP A 62 5.92 4.05 7.02
C ASP A 62 4.59 4.47 6.36
N LEU A 63 4.23 3.90 5.21
CA LEU A 63 2.94 4.16 4.56
C LEU A 63 1.79 3.65 5.44
N ILE A 64 1.87 2.39 5.89
CA ILE A 64 0.87 1.78 6.79
C ILE A 64 0.85 2.52 8.13
N ARG A 65 2.03 2.82 8.68
CA ARG A 65 2.14 3.56 9.95
C ARG A 65 1.44 4.92 9.87
N ALA A 66 1.73 5.71 8.84
CA ALA A 66 1.10 7.02 8.65
C ALA A 66 -0.41 6.93 8.44
N GLN A 67 -0.90 5.94 7.67
CA GLN A 67 -2.33 5.71 7.48
C GLN A 67 -3.03 5.44 8.82
N LEU A 68 -2.48 4.53 9.63
CA LEU A 68 -3.05 4.17 10.94
C LEU A 68 -2.97 5.31 11.96
N ASP A 69 -1.86 6.06 12.00
CA ASP A 69 -1.74 7.23 12.88
C ASP A 69 -2.77 8.32 12.50
N TYR A 70 -3.00 8.51 11.19
CA TYR A 70 -4.04 9.41 10.70
C TYR A 70 -5.44 8.93 11.13
N PHE A 71 -5.74 7.63 10.96
CA PHE A 71 -7.02 7.06 11.39
C PHE A 71 -7.23 7.16 12.90
N ALA A 72 -6.18 6.91 13.69
CA ALA A 72 -6.21 6.98 15.13
C ALA A 72 -6.55 8.41 15.61
N SER A 73 -5.85 9.41 15.07
CA SER A 73 -6.03 10.84 15.39
C SER A 73 -7.38 11.42 14.97
N HIS A 74 -8.07 10.79 14.01
CA HIS A 74 -9.39 11.21 13.54
C HIS A 74 -10.52 10.26 13.97
N SER A 75 -10.27 9.38 14.96
CA SER A 75 -11.27 8.45 15.48
C SER A 75 -11.92 7.52 14.44
N ILE A 76 -11.24 7.27 13.31
CA ILE A 76 -11.64 6.25 12.34
C ILE A 76 -11.29 4.90 12.96
N ARG A 77 -12.25 3.97 13.03
CA ARG A 77 -12.09 2.66 13.72
C ARG A 77 -12.51 1.47 12.87
N ARG A 78 -12.94 1.70 11.64
CA ARG A 78 -13.21 0.65 10.67
C ARG A 78 -12.11 0.75 9.64
N LEU A 79 -11.49 -0.39 9.32
CA LEU A 79 -10.40 -0.45 8.36
C LEU A 79 -10.85 -1.27 7.16
N PHE A 80 -10.40 -0.87 5.99
CA PHE A 80 -10.55 -1.61 4.74
C PHE A 80 -9.13 -1.86 4.20
N VAL A 81 -8.75 -3.10 3.99
CA VAL A 81 -7.44 -3.42 3.42
C VAL A 81 -7.59 -3.47 1.90
N TYR A 82 -6.93 -2.56 1.20
CA TYR A 82 -6.91 -2.57 -0.26
C TYR A 82 -6.10 -3.78 -0.72
N THR A 83 -6.88 -4.68 -1.35
CA THR A 83 -6.54 -5.87 -2.14
C THR A 83 -5.56 -6.86 -1.51
N TRP A 84 -6.01 -8.12 -1.43
CA TRP A 84 -5.13 -9.22 -1.09
C TRP A 84 -4.04 -9.42 -2.16
N ASP A 85 -4.44 -9.48 -3.43
CA ASP A 85 -3.66 -10.00 -4.56
C ASP A 85 -3.73 -9.11 -5.82
N ASP A 86 -3.90 -7.80 -5.68
CA ASP A 86 -3.81 -6.90 -6.85
C ASP A 86 -2.36 -6.61 -7.24
N TRP A 87 -1.77 -7.60 -7.90
CA TRP A 87 -0.42 -7.52 -8.48
C TRP A 87 -0.32 -6.52 -9.62
N THR A 88 -1.44 -6.19 -10.27
CA THR A 88 -1.47 -5.27 -11.40
C THR A 88 -1.21 -3.84 -10.94
N GLU A 89 -1.74 -3.48 -9.78
CA GLU A 89 -1.57 -2.15 -9.17
C GLU A 89 -0.47 -2.12 -8.10
N GLY A 90 0.24 -3.23 -7.85
CA GLY A 90 1.32 -3.26 -6.85
C GLY A 90 0.87 -2.97 -5.42
N SER A 91 -0.43 -3.11 -5.14
CA SER A 91 -1.09 -2.80 -3.87
C SER A 91 -1.34 -4.03 -3.00
N GLN A 92 -1.02 -5.23 -3.51
CA GLN A 92 -1.21 -6.51 -2.86
C GLN A 92 -0.54 -6.60 -1.47
N PHE A 93 -1.22 -7.21 -0.51
CA PHE A 93 -0.63 -7.66 0.77
C PHE A 93 -0.16 -9.11 0.72
N GLU A 94 -0.52 -9.84 -0.33
CA GLU A 94 -0.08 -11.20 -0.59
C GLU A 94 1.45 -11.29 -0.51
N PRO A 95 1.99 -12.29 0.20
CA PRO A 95 3.42 -12.54 0.24
C PRO A 95 4.03 -12.76 -1.15
N ASP A 96 5.24 -12.24 -1.35
CA ASP A 96 5.93 -12.31 -2.64
C ASP A 96 7.38 -12.77 -2.46
N VAL A 97 8.05 -13.19 -3.54
CA VAL A 97 9.42 -13.72 -3.46
C VAL A 97 10.46 -12.67 -3.06
N THR A 98 10.16 -11.38 -3.23
CA THR A 98 11.08 -10.26 -2.92
C THR A 98 10.97 -9.85 -1.44
N ASN A 99 9.75 -9.75 -0.91
CA ASN A 99 9.43 -9.22 0.41
C ASN A 99 8.99 -10.31 1.41
N GLY A 100 8.76 -11.53 0.93
CA GLY A 100 8.19 -12.62 1.72
C GLY A 100 6.89 -12.20 2.39
N VAL A 101 6.77 -12.51 3.68
CA VAL A 101 5.60 -12.16 4.51
C VAL A 101 5.72 -10.80 5.21
N GLN A 102 6.74 -10.00 4.91
CA GLN A 102 7.08 -8.79 5.66
C GLN A 102 5.89 -7.83 5.81
N TYR A 103 5.19 -7.51 4.73
CA TYR A 103 4.07 -6.56 4.75
C TYR A 103 2.81 -7.13 5.43
N LEU A 104 2.61 -8.44 5.37
CA LEU A 104 1.53 -9.11 6.10
C LEU A 104 1.79 -9.12 7.61
N LEU A 105 3.04 -9.35 8.04
CA LEU A 105 3.44 -9.22 9.43
C LEU A 105 3.28 -7.79 9.94
N LEU A 106 3.75 -6.82 9.16
CA LEU A 106 3.59 -5.40 9.48
C LEU A 106 2.12 -5.05 9.65
N LEU A 107 1.24 -5.48 8.72
CA LEU A 107 -0.20 -5.26 8.82
C LEU A 107 -0.76 -5.84 10.12
N ARG A 108 -0.45 -7.10 10.44
CA ARG A 108 -0.94 -7.79 11.66
C ARG A 108 -0.51 -7.04 12.93
N GLN A 109 0.76 -6.68 13.03
CA GLN A 109 1.32 -5.97 14.18
C GLN A 109 0.73 -4.57 14.32
N SER A 110 0.54 -3.88 13.19
CA SER A 110 0.01 -2.52 13.19
C SER A 110 -1.48 -2.49 13.51
N ILE A 111 -2.27 -3.46 13.01
CA ILE A 111 -3.69 -3.62 13.39
C ILE A 111 -3.83 -3.95 14.88
N ALA A 112 -3.01 -4.86 15.40
CA ALA A 112 -3.02 -5.17 16.83
C ALA A 112 -2.74 -3.92 17.67
N SER A 113 -1.69 -3.15 17.31
CA SER A 113 -1.40 -1.88 17.97
C SER A 113 -2.54 -0.87 17.86
N PHE A 114 -3.18 -0.77 16.69
CA PHE A 114 -4.26 0.18 16.42
C PHE A 114 -5.51 -0.07 17.26
N TYR A 115 -5.82 -1.34 17.53
CA TYR A 115 -6.96 -1.73 18.38
C TYR A 115 -6.58 -1.98 19.85
N GLY A 116 -5.30 -1.85 20.21
CA GLY A 116 -4.82 -2.14 21.57
C GLY A 116 -4.83 -3.63 21.92
N GLU A 117 -4.70 -4.50 20.93
CA GLU A 117 -4.65 -5.94 21.09
C GLU A 117 -3.20 -6.44 21.26
N THR A 118 -3.04 -7.52 22.00
CA THR A 118 -1.73 -8.19 22.15
C THR A 118 -1.30 -8.82 20.83
N GLN A 119 -0.08 -8.54 20.39
CA GLN A 119 0.49 -9.17 19.19
C GLN A 119 0.60 -10.69 19.35
N ASN A 120 0.16 -11.43 18.32
CA ASN A 120 0.26 -12.89 18.29
C ASN A 120 1.59 -13.35 17.68
N ILE A 121 2.67 -13.22 18.47
CA ILE A 121 4.04 -13.58 18.06
C ILE A 121 4.14 -15.04 17.58
N ASN A 122 3.44 -15.96 18.24
CA ASN A 122 3.40 -17.36 17.82
C ASN A 122 2.74 -17.55 16.45
N GLY A 123 1.68 -16.80 16.16
CA GLY A 123 1.02 -16.77 14.86
C GLY A 123 1.93 -16.19 13.77
N ASP A 124 2.65 -15.13 14.09
CA ASP A 124 3.62 -14.48 13.19
C ASP A 124 4.77 -15.44 12.84
N ASN A 125 5.34 -16.13 13.82
CA ASN A 125 6.36 -17.16 13.60
C ASN A 125 5.85 -18.32 12.75
N LYS A 126 4.60 -18.76 12.96
CA LYS A 126 3.96 -19.79 12.13
C LYS A 126 3.78 -19.32 10.69
N LEU A 127 3.42 -18.05 10.47
CA LEU A 127 3.28 -17.48 9.12
C LEU A 127 4.62 -17.47 8.39
N VAL A 128 5.69 -16.99 9.04
CA VAL A 128 7.07 -17.02 8.49
C VAL A 128 7.48 -18.46 8.17
N SER A 129 7.30 -19.38 9.11
CA SER A 129 7.64 -20.80 8.91
C SER A 129 6.87 -21.42 7.74
N ARG A 130 5.57 -21.13 7.62
CA ARG A 130 4.76 -21.60 6.47
C ARG A 130 5.29 -21.08 5.15
N TRP A 131 5.64 -19.80 5.06
CA TRP A 131 6.18 -19.20 3.84
C TRP A 131 7.53 -19.81 3.43
N MET A 132 8.44 -19.97 4.40
CA MET A 132 9.76 -20.54 4.18
C MET A 132 9.71 -22.02 3.77
N ASN A 133 8.70 -22.76 4.25
CA ASN A 133 8.50 -24.17 3.91
C ASN A 133 7.46 -24.40 2.81
N TYR A 134 6.81 -23.33 2.33
CA TYR A 134 5.91 -23.44 1.19
C TYR A 134 6.73 -23.92 0.00
N PRO A 135 6.21 -24.81 -0.86
CA PRO A 135 6.86 -25.12 -2.12
C PRO A 135 6.85 -23.85 -2.96
N GLN A 136 7.84 -22.98 -2.76
CA GLN A 136 8.12 -21.88 -3.66
C GLN A 136 8.28 -22.56 -5.01
N LEU A 137 7.47 -22.17 -6.00
CA LEU A 137 7.65 -22.63 -7.37
C LEU A 137 9.13 -22.44 -7.67
N ARG A 138 9.85 -23.57 -7.74
CA ARG A 138 11.31 -23.60 -7.75
C ARG A 138 11.75 -22.60 -8.80
N ASN A 139 12.56 -21.63 -8.38
CA ASN A 139 13.43 -20.84 -9.24
C ASN A 139 12.94 -20.86 -10.69
N CYS A 140 12.09 -19.92 -11.09
CA CYS A 140 12.16 -19.42 -12.45
C CYS A 140 13.52 -18.71 -12.58
N THR A 141 14.60 -19.46 -12.43
CA THR A 141 15.97 -19.08 -12.69
C THR A 141 15.99 -18.61 -14.13
N HIS A 142 16.18 -17.31 -14.29
CA HIS A 142 16.46 -16.65 -15.55
C HIS A 142 15.31 -16.58 -16.56
N ILE A 143 14.12 -16.11 -16.15
CA ILE A 143 13.50 -15.13 -17.06
C ILE A 143 14.34 -13.87 -16.90
N ASN A 144 15.41 -13.76 -17.69
CA ASN A 144 16.05 -12.48 -17.94
C ASN A 144 14.98 -11.62 -18.58
N VAL A 145 14.30 -10.81 -17.77
CA VAL A 145 13.53 -9.67 -18.26
C VAL A 145 14.57 -8.68 -18.75
N ILE A 146 15.08 -8.90 -19.96
CA ILE A 146 16.12 -8.07 -20.61
C ILE A 146 15.63 -6.64 -20.84
N SER A 147 14.30 -6.48 -20.78
CA SER A 147 13.60 -5.22 -20.72
C SER A 147 12.24 -5.48 -20.07
N VAL A 148 11.88 -4.70 -19.05
CA VAL A 148 10.45 -4.51 -18.76
C VAL A 148 9.86 -4.00 -20.07
N PRO A 149 8.82 -4.61 -20.66
CA PRO A 149 8.18 -4.03 -21.83
C PRO A 149 7.72 -2.64 -21.44
N THR A 150 8.49 -1.64 -21.86
CA THR A 150 8.01 -0.27 -21.96
C THR A 150 6.99 -0.33 -23.07
N ILE A 151 5.73 -0.59 -22.67
CA ILE A 151 4.63 -0.15 -23.50
C ILE A 151 4.84 1.36 -23.54
N ASP A 152 5.32 1.87 -24.67
CA ASP A 152 5.28 3.30 -24.94
C ASP A 152 3.81 3.68 -24.85
N ILE A 153 3.39 4.14 -23.68
CA ILE A 153 2.09 4.75 -23.50
C ILE A 153 2.22 6.10 -24.19
N SER A 154 2.08 6.09 -25.52
CA SER A 154 2.09 7.29 -26.34
C SER A 154 0.83 8.07 -26.00
N CYS A 155 0.99 9.08 -25.18
CA CYS A 155 -0.06 10.02 -24.86
C CYS A 155 -0.29 10.93 -26.06
N PRO A 156 -1.52 11.09 -26.56
CA PRO A 156 -1.78 12.09 -27.58
C PRO A 156 -1.41 13.46 -26.99
N THR A 157 -0.36 14.07 -27.53
CA THR A 157 -0.07 15.47 -27.28
C THR A 157 -1.23 16.25 -27.86
N THR A 158 -2.05 16.84 -27.00
CA THR A 158 -3.00 17.85 -27.44
C THR A 158 -2.19 19.00 -28.03
N ILE A 159 -2.09 19.01 -29.36
CA ILE A 159 -1.63 20.16 -30.11
C ILE A 159 -2.65 21.25 -29.84
N THR A 160 -2.32 22.15 -28.92
CA THR A 160 -3.03 23.41 -28.76
C THR A 160 -2.61 24.26 -29.96
N SER A 161 -3.42 24.21 -31.02
CA SER A 161 -3.35 25.21 -32.08
C SER A 161 -3.83 26.54 -31.49
N ASN A 162 -2.90 27.47 -31.31
CA ASN A 162 -3.19 28.89 -31.07
C ASN A 162 -3.92 29.52 -32.25
#